data_AF-A0A1I5MYC4-F1
#
_entry.id   AF-A0A1I5MYC4-F1
#
_cell.length_a   1.000
_cell.length_b   1.000
_cell.length_c   1.000
_cell.angle_alpha   90.00
_cell.angle_beta   90.00
_cell.angle_gamma   90.00
#
_symmetry.space_group_name_H-M   'P 1'
#
loop_
_entity.id
_entity.type
_entity.pdbx_description
1 polymer ?
#
loop_
_entity_poly.entity_id
_entity_poly.type
_entity_poly.pdbx_seq_one_letter_code
_entity_poly.pdbx_strand_id
1 'polypeptide(L)'
;MSRKYKVSSIHQADNAINDLNDHINSSLRNIDRRFNDIRDEANRNAQLKAREEAERAKREMQSRLNTAISSVNARIDQVDAEQRKRLNKVAGDIYDTIIQVNDSLHGEINQTRLELKNDIRSLEQLTNERIQAINRHLNQLAKHVEAKFEQQQSQLDSHSRQLDSLTHTVNTILAQMADERQKRREAVSLAQGIKDAAYARIDIERFCPQKSQEISRRMSILAANPDDEGTVARASEVILQIQMAEEDALRNKIIYDTIYAEATAMLEKTLEEVNSNRKISIAHPDAPQATAIIETDFWNRGEYEKLRLRLNSLKAELQGQPSLDRIKEIMEEVTIGEICLTNMIGKATKSAILSENRVVMAEDIISALVEQGWQVEKMADGQDAVGYVGGEDCDNDWREGVFAVLQSMNGEKISIVVQPDESESENDIIFHRNDNRNITDREYIRSLERIKQQIAKSGYKLGTTETPADGGDAEIPEMADASKLGQAGTAKKISQRARRRQN
;
A
#
# COMPACT_ATOMS: atom_id res chain seq x y z
N MET A 1 137.49 -37.47 -15.32
CA MET A 1 138.75 -38.16 -15.02
C MET A 1 138.50 -39.66 -15.07
N SER A 2 138.76 -40.28 -16.23
CA SER A 2 138.73 -41.74 -16.42
C SER A 2 140.16 -42.26 -16.25
N ARG A 3 140.34 -43.18 -15.29
CA ARG A 3 141.54 -44.01 -15.15
C ARG A 3 141.53 -45.03 -16.28
N LYS A 4 142.64 -45.09 -17.02
CA LYS A 4 142.86 -45.87 -18.25
C LYS A 4 142.39 -47.33 -18.11
N TYR A 5 141.34 -47.69 -18.84
CA TYR A 5 141.12 -49.06 -19.30
C TYR A 5 141.72 -49.18 -20.70
N LYS A 6 142.80 -49.98 -20.82
CA LYS A 6 143.42 -50.30 -22.10
C LYS A 6 142.53 -51.35 -22.78
N VAL A 7 141.91 -50.97 -23.89
CA VAL A 7 141.02 -51.84 -24.67
C VAL A 7 141.87 -52.69 -25.60
N SER A 8 141.67 -54.01 -25.57
CA SER A 8 142.26 -54.95 -26.54
C SER A 8 141.20 -55.95 -27.03
N SER A 9 140.34 -55.48 -27.95
CA SER A 9 139.53 -56.20 -28.96
C SER A 9 138.03 -55.86 -28.97
N ILE A 10 137.44 -55.85 -30.17
CA ILE A 10 136.10 -55.35 -30.52
C ILE A 10 134.96 -56.12 -29.80
N HIS A 11 135.16 -57.39 -29.45
CA HIS A 11 134.14 -58.20 -28.76
C HIS A 11 133.78 -57.70 -27.35
N GLN A 12 134.67 -56.99 -26.66
CA GLN A 12 134.33 -56.38 -25.37
C GLN A 12 133.47 -55.12 -25.51
N ALA A 13 133.51 -54.45 -26.66
CA ALA A 13 132.68 -53.28 -26.93
C ALA A 13 131.23 -53.69 -27.20
N ASP A 14 130.99 -54.79 -27.93
CA ASP A 14 129.63 -55.28 -28.21
C ASP A 14 128.92 -55.78 -26.94
N ASN A 15 129.65 -56.47 -26.05
CA ASN A 15 129.11 -56.87 -24.75
C ASN A 15 128.76 -55.64 -23.89
N ALA A 16 129.62 -54.62 -23.87
CA ALA A 16 129.34 -53.38 -23.14
C ALA A 16 128.15 -52.60 -23.73
N ILE A 17 127.95 -52.63 -25.05
CA ILE A 17 126.80 -52.00 -25.71
C ILE A 17 125.50 -52.75 -25.42
N ASN A 18 125.52 -54.09 -25.43
CA ASN A 18 124.36 -54.89 -25.08
C ASN A 18 123.95 -54.73 -23.61
N ASP A 19 124.93 -54.73 -22.69
CA ASP A 19 124.68 -54.44 -21.27
C ASP A 19 124.10 -53.04 -21.08
N LEU A 20 124.58 -52.04 -21.84
CA LEU A 20 124.05 -50.68 -21.79
C LEU A 20 122.61 -50.61 -22.33
N ASN A 21 122.31 -51.34 -23.39
CA ASN A 21 120.98 -51.36 -24.01
C ASN A 21 119.97 -52.09 -23.11
N ASP A 22 120.38 -53.17 -22.45
CA ASP A 22 119.57 -53.85 -21.43
C ASP A 22 119.37 -52.97 -20.19
N HIS A 23 120.38 -52.19 -19.80
CA HIS A 23 120.26 -51.25 -18.70
C HIS A 23 119.34 -50.06 -19.05
N ILE A 24 119.38 -49.56 -20.28
CA ILE A 24 118.47 -48.52 -20.78
C ILE A 24 117.05 -49.06 -20.86
N ASN A 25 116.84 -50.25 -21.42
CA ASN A 25 115.52 -50.86 -21.54
C ASN A 25 114.90 -51.19 -20.18
N SER A 26 115.69 -51.65 -19.23
CA SER A 26 115.21 -51.85 -17.85
C SER A 26 114.91 -50.53 -17.14
N SER A 27 115.70 -49.48 -17.38
CA SER A 27 115.47 -48.14 -16.85
C SER A 27 114.20 -47.51 -17.43
N LEU A 28 113.97 -47.62 -18.75
CA LEU A 28 112.76 -47.15 -19.41
C LEU A 28 111.50 -47.86 -18.89
N ARG A 29 111.54 -49.20 -18.76
CA ARG A 29 110.41 -49.94 -18.16
C ARG A 29 110.15 -49.54 -16.71
N ASN A 30 111.18 -49.20 -15.94
CA ASN A 30 111.02 -48.70 -14.58
C ASN A 30 110.43 -47.28 -14.55
N ILE A 31 110.79 -46.42 -15.51
CA ILE A 31 110.22 -45.08 -15.65
C ILE A 31 108.75 -45.18 -16.06
N ASP A 32 108.39 -46.00 -17.05
CA ASP A 32 107.00 -46.17 -17.49
C ASP A 32 106.11 -46.73 -16.38
N ARG A 33 106.61 -47.69 -15.59
CA ARG A 33 105.91 -48.19 -14.40
C ARG A 33 105.68 -47.08 -13.39
N ARG A 34 106.71 -46.31 -13.04
CA ARG A 34 106.57 -45.18 -12.11
C ARG A 34 105.61 -44.13 -12.63
N PHE A 35 105.61 -43.85 -13.93
CA PHE A 35 104.72 -42.85 -14.53
C PHE A 35 103.27 -43.31 -14.50
N ASN A 36 103.01 -44.59 -14.78
CA ASN A 36 101.68 -45.18 -14.66
C ASN A 36 101.22 -45.23 -13.20
N ASP A 37 102.10 -45.59 -12.27
CA ASP A 37 101.79 -45.60 -10.84
C ASP A 37 101.41 -44.20 -10.34
N ILE A 38 102.17 -43.16 -10.73
CA ILE A 38 101.88 -41.76 -10.40
C ILE A 38 100.56 -41.31 -11.04
N ARG A 39 100.28 -41.71 -12.28
CA ARG A 39 99.04 -41.36 -12.98
C ARG A 39 97.83 -42.01 -12.33
N ASP A 40 97.92 -43.28 -11.94
CA ASP A 40 96.85 -44.00 -11.26
C ASP A 40 96.65 -43.49 -9.84
N GLU A 41 97.71 -43.07 -9.15
CA GLU A 41 97.64 -42.40 -7.86
C GLU A 41 97.00 -41.01 -7.97
N ALA A 42 97.38 -40.22 -8.99
CA ALA A 42 96.77 -38.92 -9.27
C ALA A 42 95.28 -39.05 -9.61
N ASN A 43 94.90 -40.04 -10.43
CA ASN A 43 93.50 -40.30 -10.76
C ASN A 43 92.68 -40.75 -9.54
N ARG A 44 93.24 -41.62 -8.69
CA ARG A 44 92.60 -42.02 -7.43
C ARG A 44 92.42 -40.84 -6.49
N ASN A 45 93.43 -39.99 -6.35
CA ASN A 45 93.35 -38.78 -5.54
C ASN A 45 92.34 -37.76 -6.10
N ALA A 46 92.26 -37.59 -7.42
CA ALA A 46 91.27 -36.73 -8.06
C ALA A 46 89.83 -37.24 -7.86
N GLN A 47 89.60 -38.56 -7.99
CA GLN A 47 88.30 -39.17 -7.72
C GLN A 47 87.90 -39.07 -6.25
N LEU A 48 88.84 -39.25 -5.33
CA LEU A 48 88.60 -39.06 -3.90
C LEU A 48 88.20 -37.61 -3.59
N LYS A 49 88.96 -36.63 -4.10
CA LYS A 49 88.63 -35.20 -3.92
C LYS A 49 87.28 -34.84 -4.54
N ALA A 50 86.98 -35.28 -5.76
CA ALA A 50 85.69 -35.01 -6.41
C ALA A 50 84.52 -35.64 -5.63
N ARG A 51 84.71 -36.83 -5.04
CA ARG A 51 83.70 -37.48 -4.20
C ARG A 51 83.53 -36.78 -2.86
N GLU A 52 84.61 -36.30 -2.25
CA GLU A 52 84.57 -35.49 -1.03
C GLU A 52 83.87 -34.14 -1.28
N GLU A 53 84.15 -33.47 -2.39
CA GLU A 53 83.48 -32.23 -2.80
C GLU A 53 82.00 -32.44 -3.09
N ALA A 54 81.64 -33.52 -3.80
CA ALA A 54 80.24 -33.86 -4.05
C ALA A 54 79.47 -34.19 -2.77
N GLU A 55 80.08 -34.92 -1.83
CA GLU A 55 79.49 -35.19 -0.51
C GLU A 55 79.38 -33.92 0.33
N ARG A 56 80.36 -33.01 0.28
CA ARG A 56 80.28 -31.71 0.95
C ARG A 56 79.15 -30.86 0.38
N ALA A 57 79.06 -30.76 -0.96
CA ALA A 57 77.99 -30.02 -1.63
C ALA A 57 76.60 -30.61 -1.33
N LYS A 58 76.47 -31.94 -1.29
CA LYS A 58 75.23 -32.63 -0.90
C LYS A 58 74.82 -32.29 0.54
N ARG A 59 75.76 -32.33 1.49
CA ARG A 59 75.49 -31.97 2.90
C ARG A 59 75.09 -30.51 3.05
N GLU A 60 75.77 -29.59 2.36
CA GLU A 60 75.41 -28.18 2.34
C GLU A 60 74.02 -27.95 1.76
N MET A 61 73.70 -28.60 0.64
CA MET A 61 72.39 -28.48 0.01
C MET A 61 71.27 -29.04 0.89
N GLN A 62 71.50 -30.17 1.56
CA GLN A 62 70.54 -30.76 2.49
C GLN A 62 70.34 -29.88 3.73
N SER A 63 71.39 -29.23 4.23
CA SER A 63 71.31 -28.24 5.31
C SER A 63 70.49 -27.01 4.89
N ARG A 64 70.72 -26.47 3.69
CA ARG A 64 69.94 -25.35 3.14
C ARG A 64 68.47 -25.71 2.93
N LEU A 65 68.19 -26.89 2.38
CA LEU A 65 66.83 -27.40 2.20
C LEU A 65 66.10 -27.54 3.53
N ASN A 66 66.74 -28.14 4.54
CA ASN A 66 66.14 -28.26 5.87
C ASN A 66 65.85 -26.90 6.49
N THR A 67 66.76 -25.93 6.32
CA THR A 67 66.55 -24.55 6.81
C THR A 67 65.37 -23.87 6.10
N ALA A 68 65.26 -24.04 4.78
CA ALA A 68 64.16 -23.49 3.99
C ALA A 68 62.81 -24.12 4.37
N ILE A 69 62.77 -25.45 4.57
CA ILE A 69 61.57 -26.18 5.02
C ILE A 69 61.15 -25.69 6.41
N SER A 70 62.08 -25.57 7.36
CA SER A 70 61.79 -25.04 8.69
C SER A 70 61.26 -23.60 8.63
N SER A 71 61.82 -22.76 7.76
CA SER A 71 61.36 -21.38 7.57
C SER A 71 59.95 -21.31 6.97
N VAL A 72 59.64 -22.14 5.96
CA VAL A 72 58.31 -22.21 5.36
C VAL A 72 57.29 -22.72 6.36
N ASN A 73 57.60 -23.78 7.12
CA ASN A 73 56.71 -24.32 8.15
C ASN A 73 56.41 -23.28 9.22
N ALA A 74 57.41 -22.54 9.71
CA ALA A 74 57.19 -21.46 10.67
C ALA A 74 56.27 -20.36 10.11
N ARG A 75 56.37 -20.08 8.81
CA ARG A 75 55.53 -19.09 8.11
C ARG A 75 54.09 -19.58 7.93
N ILE A 76 53.91 -20.87 7.63
CA ILE A 76 52.59 -21.52 7.56
C ILE A 76 51.92 -21.46 8.94
N ASP A 77 52.64 -21.85 10.00
CA ASP A 77 52.11 -21.80 11.37
C ASP A 77 51.70 -20.38 11.78
N GLN A 78 52.48 -19.37 11.37
CA GLN A 78 52.17 -17.97 11.62
C GLN A 78 50.89 -17.52 10.87
N VAL A 79 50.75 -17.88 9.60
CA VAL A 79 49.56 -17.55 8.80
C VAL A 79 48.32 -18.26 9.35
N ASP A 80 48.43 -19.54 9.73
CA ASP A 80 47.35 -20.31 10.34
C ASP A 80 46.89 -19.69 11.66
N ALA A 81 47.83 -19.28 12.52
CA ALA A 81 47.52 -18.59 13.77
C ALA A 81 46.81 -17.24 13.51
N GLU A 82 47.25 -16.49 12.50
CA GLU A 82 46.64 -15.21 12.14
C GLU A 82 45.24 -15.40 11.54
N GLN A 83 45.04 -16.40 10.68
CA GLN A 83 43.73 -16.74 10.11
C GLN A 83 42.75 -17.20 11.19
N ARG A 84 43.17 -18.05 12.13
CA ARG A 84 42.32 -18.45 13.27
C ARG A 84 41.90 -17.25 14.11
N LYS A 85 42.80 -16.31 14.35
CA LYS A 85 42.49 -15.08 15.08
C LYS A 85 41.47 -14.21 14.33
N ARG A 86 41.62 -14.06 13.00
CA ARG A 86 40.66 -13.32 12.16
C ARG A 86 39.29 -14.00 12.12
N LEU A 87 39.25 -15.33 11.95
CA LEU A 87 38.01 -16.10 11.95
C LEU A 87 37.27 -15.99 13.28
N ASN A 88 37.97 -16.11 14.41
CA ASN A 88 37.36 -15.93 15.72
C ASN A 88 36.81 -14.52 15.93
N LYS A 89 37.51 -13.50 15.42
CA LYS A 89 37.01 -12.12 15.48
C LYS A 89 35.74 -11.95 14.65
N VAL A 90 35.75 -12.39 13.40
CA VAL A 90 34.58 -12.30 12.50
C VAL A 90 33.40 -13.08 13.06
N ALA A 91 33.63 -14.26 13.64
CA ALA A 91 32.57 -15.04 14.28
C ALA A 91 31.94 -14.30 15.48
N GLY A 92 32.76 -13.61 16.28
CA GLY A 92 32.27 -12.73 17.35
C GLY A 92 31.46 -11.57 16.82
N ASP A 93 31.99 -10.83 15.84
CA ASP A 93 31.31 -9.67 15.23
C ASP A 93 29.95 -10.07 14.60
N ILE A 94 29.88 -11.24 13.95
CA ILE A 94 28.62 -11.80 13.41
C ILE A 94 27.64 -12.13 14.54
N TYR A 95 28.11 -12.75 15.62
CA TYR A 95 27.27 -13.11 16.75
C TYR A 95 26.65 -11.87 17.42
N ASP A 96 27.46 -10.84 17.64
CA ASP A 96 27.00 -9.57 18.21
C ASP A 96 25.98 -8.86 17.29
N THR A 97 26.23 -8.88 15.98
CA THR A 97 25.29 -8.32 14.99
C THR A 97 23.96 -9.07 14.98
N ILE A 98 23.98 -10.40 15.06
CA ILE A 98 22.77 -11.23 15.13
C ILE A 98 21.96 -10.92 16.38
N ILE A 99 22.63 -10.76 17.54
CA ILE A 99 21.96 -10.37 18.79
C ILE A 99 21.30 -8.99 18.63
N GLN A 100 22.05 -8.01 18.12
CA GLN A 100 21.54 -6.65 17.98
C GLN A 100 20.34 -6.57 17.02
N VAL A 101 20.39 -7.29 15.89
CA VAL A 101 19.27 -7.38 14.95
C VAL A 101 18.07 -8.08 15.60
N ASN A 102 18.30 -9.17 16.34
CA ASN A 102 17.22 -9.89 17.01
C ASN A 102 16.53 -9.06 18.10
N ASP A 103 17.31 -8.29 18.86
CA ASP A 103 16.79 -7.36 19.87
C ASP A 103 16.00 -6.21 19.23
N SER A 104 16.50 -5.64 18.13
CA SER A 104 15.78 -4.60 17.36
C SER A 104 14.46 -5.14 16.82
N LEU A 105 14.47 -6.34 16.21
CA LEU A 105 13.27 -6.99 15.70
C LEU A 105 12.26 -7.28 16.83
N HIS A 106 12.73 -7.74 17.99
CA HIS A 106 11.87 -7.93 19.15
C HIS A 106 11.26 -6.61 19.65
N GLY A 107 12.01 -5.51 19.63
CA GLY A 107 11.51 -4.17 19.95
C GLY A 107 10.40 -3.74 18.99
N GLU A 108 10.67 -3.78 17.68
CA GLU A 108 9.71 -3.42 16.64
C GLU A 108 8.43 -4.26 16.71
N ILE A 109 8.54 -5.59 16.80
CA ILE A 109 7.38 -6.50 16.90
C ILE A 109 6.53 -6.17 18.12
N ASN A 110 7.16 -5.86 19.26
CA ASN A 110 6.42 -5.49 20.46
C ASN A 110 5.71 -4.15 20.33
N GLN A 111 6.32 -3.19 19.64
CA GLN A 111 5.72 -1.88 19.38
C GLN A 111 4.53 -2.00 18.43
N THR A 112 4.69 -2.66 17.28
CA THR A 112 3.59 -2.91 16.34
C THR A 112 2.44 -3.67 17.02
N ARG A 113 2.75 -4.65 17.88
CA ARG A 113 1.73 -5.37 18.66
C ARG A 113 0.98 -4.45 19.64
N LEU A 114 1.65 -3.48 20.25
CA LEU A 114 1.02 -2.51 21.14
C LEU A 114 0.13 -1.54 20.38
N GLU A 115 0.60 -1.02 19.25
CA GLU A 115 -0.16 -0.16 18.33
C GLU A 115 -1.42 -0.87 17.84
N LEU A 116 -1.29 -2.06 17.27
CA LEU A 116 -2.45 -2.88 16.83
C LEU A 116 -3.45 -3.14 17.95
N LYS A 117 -2.96 -3.40 19.17
CA LYS A 117 -3.85 -3.64 20.32
C LYS A 117 -4.60 -2.37 20.74
N ASN A 118 -3.97 -1.20 20.62
CA ASN A 118 -4.61 0.07 20.90
C ASN A 118 -5.62 0.44 19.80
N ASP A 119 -5.29 0.19 18.54
CA ASP A 119 -6.19 0.40 17.40
C ASP A 119 -7.43 -0.49 17.50
N ILE A 120 -7.25 -1.78 17.80
CA ILE A 120 -8.36 -2.74 18.01
C ILE A 120 -9.26 -2.25 19.15
N ARG A 121 -8.69 -1.84 20.28
CA ARG A 121 -9.49 -1.31 21.41
C ARG A 121 -10.24 -0.04 21.04
N SER A 122 -9.62 0.86 20.29
CA SER A 122 -10.25 2.10 19.84
C SER A 122 -11.39 1.81 18.87
N LEU A 123 -11.21 0.86 17.96
CA LEU A 123 -12.26 0.37 17.06
C LEU A 123 -13.40 -0.32 17.82
N GLU A 124 -13.09 -1.18 18.79
CA GLU A 124 -14.08 -1.83 19.65
C GLU A 124 -14.90 -0.81 20.43
N GLN A 125 -14.24 0.21 20.99
CA GLN A 125 -14.90 1.29 21.71
C GLN A 125 -15.80 2.11 20.80
N LEU A 126 -15.29 2.58 19.65
CA LEU A 126 -16.05 3.35 18.67
C LEU A 126 -17.27 2.56 18.17
N THR A 127 -17.08 1.27 17.89
CA THR A 127 -18.15 0.36 17.43
C THR A 127 -19.20 0.19 18.51
N ASN A 128 -18.80 -0.02 19.77
CA ASN A 128 -19.73 -0.16 20.89
C ASN A 128 -20.51 1.14 21.17
N GLU A 129 -19.84 2.29 21.13
CA GLU A 129 -20.49 3.60 21.29
C GLU A 129 -21.51 3.85 20.17
N ARG A 130 -21.16 3.52 18.91
CA ARG A 130 -22.08 3.62 17.77
C ARG A 130 -23.27 2.67 17.90
N ILE A 131 -23.05 1.41 18.27
CA ILE A 131 -24.12 0.43 18.52
C ILE A 131 -25.04 0.92 19.64
N GLN A 132 -24.50 1.45 20.74
CA GLN A 132 -25.30 2.00 21.83
C GLN A 132 -26.07 3.26 21.42
N ALA A 133 -25.50 4.12 20.59
CA ALA A 133 -26.21 5.27 20.03
C ALA A 133 -27.38 4.80 19.15
N ILE A 134 -27.14 3.87 18.23
CA ILE A 134 -28.18 3.28 17.37
C ILE A 134 -29.28 2.63 18.22
N ASN A 135 -28.93 1.83 19.22
CA ASN A 135 -29.91 1.19 20.10
C ASN A 135 -30.75 2.21 20.89
N ARG A 136 -30.15 3.30 21.39
CA ARG A 136 -30.89 4.38 22.04
C ARG A 136 -31.86 5.06 21.08
N HIS A 137 -31.42 5.32 19.84
CA HIS A 137 -32.27 5.92 18.81
C HIS A 137 -33.41 5.00 18.39
N LEU A 138 -33.14 3.71 18.13
CA LEU A 138 -34.17 2.72 17.82
C LEU A 138 -35.21 2.62 18.95
N ASN A 139 -34.78 2.62 20.22
CA ASN A 139 -35.70 2.61 21.35
C ASN A 139 -36.52 3.91 21.48
N GLN A 140 -35.93 5.06 21.18
CA GLN A 140 -36.63 6.34 21.16
C GLN A 140 -37.65 6.41 20.03
N LEU A 141 -37.26 5.96 18.84
CA LEU A 141 -38.13 5.87 17.67
C LEU A 141 -39.28 4.90 17.94
N ALA A 142 -38.99 3.71 18.44
CA ALA A 142 -40.01 2.72 18.80
C ALA A 142 -41.03 3.30 19.78
N LYS A 143 -40.58 3.99 20.85
CA LYS A 143 -41.48 4.67 21.79
C LYS A 143 -42.29 5.80 21.17
N HIS A 144 -41.67 6.59 20.29
CA HIS A 144 -42.37 7.68 19.61
C HIS A 144 -43.44 7.15 18.66
N VAL A 145 -43.11 6.10 17.91
CA VAL A 145 -44.01 5.38 17.01
C VAL A 145 -45.15 4.75 17.81
N GLU A 146 -44.86 4.07 18.91
CA GLU A 146 -45.86 3.46 19.79
C GLU A 146 -46.81 4.49 20.40
N ALA A 147 -46.29 5.60 20.94
CA ALA A 147 -47.12 6.69 21.47
C ALA A 147 -47.98 7.37 20.38
N LYS A 148 -47.46 7.49 19.15
CA LYS A 148 -48.23 7.99 18.01
C LYS A 148 -49.32 7.01 17.61
N PHE A 149 -49.03 5.71 17.55
CA PHE A 149 -50.02 4.67 17.31
C PHE A 149 -51.11 4.67 18.37
N GLU A 150 -50.78 4.78 19.66
CA GLU A 150 -51.77 4.87 20.75
C GLU A 150 -52.65 6.12 20.62
N GLN A 151 -52.02 7.29 20.37
CA GLN A 151 -52.75 8.54 20.14
C GLN A 151 -53.70 8.41 18.95
N GLN A 152 -53.23 7.80 17.86
CA GLN A 152 -54.01 7.62 16.62
C GLN A 152 -55.10 6.58 16.78
N GLN A 153 -54.87 5.50 17.52
CA GLN A 153 -55.91 4.51 17.85
C GLN A 153 -57.02 5.17 18.67
N SER A 154 -56.68 6.04 19.62
CA SER A 154 -57.69 6.78 20.38
C SER A 154 -58.52 7.74 19.50
N GLN A 155 -57.89 8.33 18.47
CA GLN A 155 -58.58 9.18 17.50
C GLN A 155 -59.49 8.36 16.58
N LEU A 156 -59.04 7.21 16.11
CA LEU A 156 -59.84 6.27 15.33
C LEU A 156 -61.05 5.77 16.12
N ASP A 157 -60.87 5.38 17.38
CA ASP A 157 -61.96 4.95 18.26
C ASP A 157 -62.98 6.07 18.49
N SER A 158 -62.50 7.32 18.64
CA SER A 158 -63.36 8.50 18.76
C SER A 158 -64.13 8.76 17.47
N HIS A 159 -63.48 8.69 16.31
CA HIS A 159 -64.11 8.86 15.00
C HIS A 159 -65.14 7.76 14.74
N SER A 160 -64.82 6.49 15.01
CA SER A 160 -65.75 5.37 14.86
C SER A 160 -67.05 5.59 15.66
N ARG A 161 -66.94 6.04 16.91
CA ARG A 161 -68.12 6.39 17.73
C ARG A 161 -68.93 7.56 17.17
N GLN A 162 -68.25 8.57 16.61
CA GLN A 162 -68.91 9.70 15.94
C GLN A 162 -69.63 9.24 14.67
N LEU A 163 -69.04 8.31 13.91
CA LEU A 163 -69.65 7.72 12.72
C LEU A 163 -70.89 6.89 13.05
N ASP A 164 -70.87 6.10 14.12
CA ASP A 164 -72.03 5.36 14.60
C ASP A 164 -73.17 6.31 14.99
N SER A 165 -72.83 7.39 15.71
CA SER A 165 -73.78 8.44 16.09
C SER A 165 -74.35 9.18 14.89
N LEU A 166 -73.51 9.52 13.90
CA LEU A 166 -73.93 10.17 12.67
C LEU A 166 -74.86 9.26 11.86
N THR A 167 -74.50 7.98 11.71
CA THR A 167 -75.32 6.97 11.01
C THR A 167 -76.68 6.79 11.68
N HIS A 168 -76.72 6.75 13.02
CA HIS A 168 -77.97 6.70 13.77
C HIS A 168 -78.82 7.97 13.56
N THR A 169 -78.18 9.14 13.54
CA THR A 169 -78.86 10.43 13.32
C THR A 169 -79.43 10.52 11.91
N VAL A 170 -78.66 10.12 10.90
CA VAL A 170 -79.07 10.06 9.49
C VAL A 170 -80.27 9.14 9.32
N ASN A 171 -80.22 7.94 9.89
CA ASN A 171 -81.33 6.99 9.83
C ASN A 171 -82.57 7.53 10.55
N THR A 172 -82.39 8.28 11.63
CA THR A 172 -83.49 8.93 12.37
C THR A 172 -84.13 10.05 11.55
N ILE A 173 -83.33 10.93 10.93
CA ILE A 173 -83.83 12.00 10.05
C ILE A 173 -84.62 11.41 8.88
N LEU A 174 -84.06 10.41 8.20
CA LEU A 174 -84.72 9.73 7.08
C LEU A 174 -86.00 8.99 7.52
N ALA A 175 -86.04 8.45 8.74
CA ALA A 175 -87.23 7.78 9.29
C ALA A 175 -88.37 8.75 9.65
N GLN A 176 -88.06 10.02 9.93
CA GLN A 176 -89.05 11.06 10.26
C GLN A 176 -89.72 11.68 9.01
N MET A 177 -89.21 11.42 7.81
CA MET A 177 -89.76 11.93 6.57
C MET A 177 -90.96 11.09 6.12
N ALA A 178 -92.13 11.74 6.00
CA ALA A 178 -93.37 11.07 5.60
C ALA A 178 -93.49 10.86 4.08
N ASP A 179 -92.84 11.69 3.25
CA ASP A 179 -92.82 11.54 1.79
C ASP A 179 -91.62 10.70 1.33
N GLU A 180 -91.91 9.57 0.69
CA GLU A 180 -90.92 8.64 0.16
C GLU A 180 -90.07 9.23 -0.97
N ARG A 181 -90.61 10.15 -1.79
CA ARG A 181 -89.81 10.81 -2.84
C ARG A 181 -88.83 11.81 -2.23
N GLN A 182 -89.30 12.64 -1.31
CA GLN A 182 -88.45 13.57 -0.58
C GLN A 182 -87.34 12.83 0.18
N LYS A 183 -87.67 11.72 0.85
CA LYS A 183 -86.73 10.88 1.59
C LYS A 183 -85.61 10.30 0.71
N ARG A 184 -85.92 9.86 -0.51
CA ARG A 184 -84.91 9.36 -1.46
C ARG A 184 -83.95 10.44 -1.93
N ARG A 185 -84.47 11.63 -2.26
CA ARG A 185 -83.65 12.78 -2.68
C ARG A 185 -82.75 13.29 -1.56
N GLU A 186 -83.27 13.36 -0.34
CA GLU A 186 -82.51 13.76 0.84
C GLU A 186 -81.37 12.76 1.13
N ALA A 187 -81.62 11.45 0.98
CA ALA A 187 -80.60 10.43 1.17
C ALA A 187 -79.42 10.55 0.18
N VAL A 188 -79.70 10.87 -1.09
CA VAL A 188 -78.64 11.11 -2.10
C VAL A 188 -77.87 12.39 -1.79
N SER A 189 -78.57 13.47 -1.43
CA SER A 189 -77.96 14.75 -1.02
C SER A 189 -77.03 14.57 0.18
N LEU A 190 -77.47 13.79 1.17
CA LEU A 190 -76.70 13.53 2.37
C LEU A 190 -75.48 12.65 2.10
N ALA A 191 -75.60 11.63 1.26
CA ALA A 191 -74.45 10.84 0.82
C ALA A 191 -73.40 11.70 0.09
N GLN A 192 -73.85 12.66 -0.74
CA GLN A 192 -72.98 13.61 -1.42
C GLN A 192 -72.29 14.56 -0.42
N GLY A 193 -73.03 15.14 0.52
CA GLY A 193 -72.46 16.01 1.55
C GLY A 193 -71.44 15.29 2.44
N ILE A 194 -71.70 14.01 2.78
CA ILE A 194 -70.74 13.19 3.54
C ILE A 194 -69.49 12.91 2.71
N LYS A 195 -69.63 12.57 1.41
CA LYS A 195 -68.48 12.41 0.50
C LYS A 195 -67.62 13.67 0.48
N ASP A 196 -68.22 14.82 0.24
CA ASP A 196 -67.49 16.08 0.10
C ASP A 196 -66.78 16.45 1.41
N ALA A 197 -67.44 16.26 2.56
CA ALA A 197 -66.84 16.49 3.86
C ALA A 197 -65.66 15.54 4.16
N ALA A 198 -65.78 14.24 3.82
CA ALA A 198 -64.73 13.25 4.03
C ALA A 198 -63.50 13.54 3.15
N TYR A 199 -63.71 13.84 1.86
CA TYR A 199 -62.63 14.14 0.91
C TYR A 199 -61.94 15.48 1.22
N ALA A 200 -62.63 16.43 1.86
CA ALA A 200 -62.02 17.66 2.34
C ALA A 200 -61.13 17.43 3.58
N ARG A 201 -61.47 16.48 4.45
CA ARG A 201 -60.68 16.16 5.65
C ARG A 201 -59.45 15.32 5.35
N ILE A 202 -59.56 14.38 4.42
CA ILE A 202 -58.45 13.53 4.02
C ILE A 202 -58.44 13.23 2.53
N ASP A 203 -57.24 13.15 1.97
CA ASP A 203 -57.00 12.79 0.58
C ASP A 203 -57.21 11.28 0.36
N ILE A 204 -58.49 10.86 0.34
CA ILE A 204 -58.90 9.46 0.12
C ILE A 204 -58.43 8.98 -1.26
N GLU A 205 -58.34 9.87 -2.25
CA GLU A 205 -57.85 9.54 -3.59
C GLU A 205 -56.39 9.07 -3.57
N ARG A 206 -55.54 9.76 -2.82
CA ARG A 206 -54.13 9.39 -2.68
C ARG A 206 -53.92 8.16 -1.81
N PHE A 207 -54.58 8.11 -0.65
CA PHE A 207 -54.30 7.08 0.37
C PHE A 207 -55.19 5.83 0.26
N CYS A 208 -56.29 5.90 -0.49
CA CYS A 208 -57.17 4.76 -0.76
C CYS A 208 -57.81 4.83 -2.18
N PRO A 209 -56.99 4.80 -3.25
CA PRO A 209 -57.43 5.09 -4.62
C PRO A 209 -58.53 4.14 -5.12
N GLN A 210 -58.43 2.85 -4.80
CA GLN A 210 -59.40 1.84 -5.24
C GLN A 210 -60.80 2.08 -4.64
N LYS A 211 -60.87 2.37 -3.33
CA LYS A 211 -62.15 2.67 -2.68
C LYS A 211 -62.70 4.01 -3.14
N SER A 212 -61.85 5.01 -3.37
CA SER A 212 -62.26 6.31 -3.92
C SER A 212 -62.95 6.18 -5.28
N GLN A 213 -62.37 5.39 -6.19
CA GLN A 213 -62.97 5.11 -7.51
C GLN A 213 -64.32 4.40 -7.39
N GLU A 214 -64.42 3.40 -6.52
CA GLU A 214 -65.68 2.67 -6.30
C GLU A 214 -66.77 3.56 -5.69
N ILE A 215 -66.42 4.41 -4.71
CA ILE A 215 -67.33 5.41 -4.13
C ILE A 215 -67.82 6.36 -5.21
N SER A 216 -66.92 6.88 -6.05
CA SER A 216 -67.29 7.82 -7.11
C SER A 216 -68.19 7.17 -8.16
N ARG A 217 -67.94 5.90 -8.51
CA ARG A 217 -68.81 5.11 -9.39
C ARG A 217 -70.21 4.94 -8.81
N ARG A 218 -70.32 4.53 -7.54
CA ARG A 218 -71.60 4.31 -6.85
C ARG A 218 -72.37 5.62 -6.63
N MET A 219 -71.68 6.70 -6.30
CA MET A 219 -72.28 8.04 -6.20
C MET A 219 -72.83 8.53 -7.53
N SER A 220 -72.13 8.27 -8.65
CA SER A 220 -72.65 8.61 -9.98
C SER A 220 -73.93 7.83 -10.32
N ILE A 221 -74.05 6.57 -9.91
CA ILE A 221 -75.25 5.75 -10.11
C ILE A 221 -76.41 6.27 -9.24
N LEU A 222 -76.14 6.64 -8.00
CA LEU A 222 -77.14 7.23 -7.08
C LEU A 222 -77.67 8.57 -7.59
N ALA A 223 -76.80 9.43 -8.12
CA ALA A 223 -77.18 10.73 -8.67
C ALA A 223 -77.99 10.61 -9.96
N ALA A 224 -77.76 9.58 -10.77
CA ALA A 224 -78.46 9.36 -12.04
C ALA A 224 -79.92 8.91 -11.84
N ASN A 225 -80.20 8.11 -10.80
CA ASN A 225 -81.53 7.54 -10.54
C ASN A 225 -82.01 7.83 -9.10
N PRO A 226 -82.26 9.10 -8.73
CA PRO A 226 -82.54 9.49 -7.35
C PRO A 226 -83.92 9.05 -6.85
N ASP A 227 -84.87 8.76 -7.75
CA ASP A 227 -86.26 8.45 -7.37
C ASP A 227 -86.55 6.92 -7.34
N ASP A 228 -85.57 6.07 -7.65
CA ASP A 228 -85.71 4.60 -7.69
C ASP A 228 -86.05 3.97 -6.33
N GLU A 229 -86.74 2.83 -6.38
CA GLU A 229 -86.99 1.99 -5.20
C GLU A 229 -85.67 1.38 -4.71
N GLY A 230 -85.38 1.48 -3.41
CA GLY A 230 -84.11 1.05 -2.82
C GLY A 230 -82.98 2.09 -2.84
N THR A 231 -83.19 3.30 -3.37
CA THR A 231 -82.19 4.38 -3.35
C THR A 231 -81.73 4.77 -1.95
N VAL A 232 -82.64 4.77 -0.96
CA VAL A 232 -82.28 5.03 0.45
C VAL A 232 -81.27 4.00 0.97
N ALA A 233 -81.50 2.71 0.73
CA ALA A 233 -80.60 1.65 1.17
C ALA A 233 -79.23 1.74 0.48
N ARG A 234 -79.22 2.00 -0.83
CA ARG A 234 -77.98 2.21 -1.60
C ARG A 234 -77.20 3.44 -1.12
N ALA A 235 -77.88 4.54 -0.80
CA ALA A 235 -77.26 5.74 -0.25
C ALA A 235 -76.64 5.47 1.14
N SER A 236 -77.35 4.77 2.03
CA SER A 236 -76.82 4.34 3.33
C SER A 236 -75.59 3.43 3.19
N GLU A 237 -75.58 2.50 2.24
CA GLU A 237 -74.42 1.64 1.96
C GLU A 237 -73.21 2.45 1.47
N VAL A 238 -73.42 3.42 0.57
CA VAL A 238 -72.35 4.28 0.07
C VAL A 238 -71.80 5.20 1.16
N ILE A 239 -72.64 5.71 2.06
CA ILE A 239 -72.21 6.46 3.24
C ILE A 239 -71.27 5.62 4.10
N LEU A 240 -71.64 4.37 4.41
CA LEU A 240 -70.77 3.47 5.17
C LEU A 240 -69.44 3.23 4.46
N GLN A 241 -69.46 3.05 3.14
CA GLN A 241 -68.23 2.87 2.36
C GLN A 241 -67.33 4.11 2.34
N ILE A 242 -67.91 5.31 2.25
CA ILE A 242 -67.18 6.58 2.38
C ILE A 242 -66.48 6.65 3.73
N GLN A 243 -67.19 6.31 4.80
CA GLN A 243 -66.65 6.33 6.16
C GLN A 243 -65.53 5.31 6.36
N MET A 244 -65.70 4.07 5.88
CA MET A 244 -64.63 3.05 5.90
C MET A 244 -63.42 3.46 5.07
N ALA A 245 -63.62 4.13 3.93
CA ALA A 245 -62.53 4.62 3.10
C ALA A 245 -61.81 5.80 3.75
N GLU A 246 -62.52 6.68 4.46
CA GLU A 246 -61.94 7.75 5.29
C GLU A 246 -61.07 7.16 6.39
N GLU A 247 -61.53 6.12 7.09
CA GLU A 247 -60.77 5.43 8.14
C GLU A 247 -59.48 4.77 7.60
N ASP A 248 -59.58 4.04 6.49
CA ASP A 248 -58.42 3.39 5.88
C ASP A 248 -57.43 4.42 5.29
N ALA A 249 -57.94 5.50 4.69
CA ALA A 249 -57.10 6.60 4.22
C ALA A 249 -56.36 7.27 5.39
N LEU A 250 -57.02 7.45 6.54
CA LEU A 250 -56.39 7.98 7.76
C LEU A 250 -55.25 7.07 8.22
N ARG A 251 -55.48 5.76 8.29
CA ARG A 251 -54.44 4.78 8.63
C ARG A 251 -53.25 4.82 7.67
N ASN A 252 -53.51 4.85 6.37
CA ASN A 252 -52.46 4.88 5.35
C ASN A 252 -51.68 6.20 5.36
N LYS A 253 -52.36 7.34 5.57
CA LYS A 253 -51.72 8.65 5.73
C LYS A 253 -50.82 8.69 6.96
N ILE A 254 -51.27 8.11 8.07
CA ILE A 254 -50.50 8.02 9.31
C ILE A 254 -49.19 7.25 9.08
N ILE A 255 -49.28 6.08 8.44
CA ILE A 255 -48.10 5.27 8.11
C ILE A 255 -47.14 6.06 7.22
N TYR A 256 -47.70 6.74 6.22
CA TYR A 256 -46.95 7.61 5.32
C TYR A 256 -46.22 8.74 6.07
N ASP A 257 -46.94 9.53 6.86
CA ASP A 257 -46.38 10.68 7.58
C ASP A 257 -45.28 10.26 8.57
N THR A 258 -45.44 9.07 9.19
CA THR A 258 -44.45 8.53 10.13
C THR A 258 -43.15 8.15 9.41
N ILE A 259 -43.24 7.38 8.34
CA ILE A 259 -42.08 6.94 7.55
C ILE A 259 -41.43 8.15 6.85
N TYR A 260 -42.23 9.10 6.39
CA TYR A 260 -41.75 10.35 5.80
C TYR A 260 -40.93 11.19 6.80
N ALA A 261 -41.42 11.34 8.03
CA ALA A 261 -40.71 12.07 9.08
C ALA A 261 -39.39 11.39 9.44
N GLU A 262 -39.39 10.05 9.53
CA GLU A 262 -38.18 9.27 9.80
C GLU A 262 -37.14 9.43 8.68
N ALA A 263 -37.56 9.27 7.41
CA ALA A 263 -36.68 9.46 6.25
C ALA A 263 -36.09 10.86 6.21
N THR A 264 -36.90 11.88 6.51
CA THR A 264 -36.44 13.28 6.57
C THR A 264 -35.39 13.47 7.66
N ALA A 265 -35.66 12.98 8.88
CA ALA A 265 -34.74 13.11 10.00
C ALA A 265 -33.40 12.38 9.75
N MET A 266 -33.45 11.17 9.19
CA MET A 266 -32.26 10.40 8.83
C MET A 266 -31.42 11.14 7.79
N LEU A 267 -32.05 11.62 6.71
CA LEU A 267 -31.36 12.32 5.64
C LEU A 267 -30.77 13.66 6.10
N GLU A 268 -31.48 14.42 6.94
CA GLU A 268 -30.97 15.67 7.49
C GLU A 268 -29.74 15.45 8.38
N LYS A 269 -29.78 14.42 9.23
CA LYS A 269 -28.64 14.04 10.05
C LYS A 269 -27.43 13.62 9.21
N THR A 270 -27.62 12.76 8.20
CA THR A 270 -26.52 12.35 7.32
C THR A 270 -25.94 13.55 6.57
N LEU A 271 -26.77 14.47 6.09
CA LEU A 271 -26.30 15.71 5.47
C LEU A 271 -25.54 16.62 6.45
N GLU A 272 -25.96 16.70 7.71
CA GLU A 272 -25.24 17.42 8.75
C GLU A 272 -23.87 16.80 9.02
N GLU A 273 -23.78 15.47 9.12
CA GLU A 273 -22.53 14.72 9.25
C GLU A 273 -21.61 14.92 8.04
N VAL A 274 -22.15 14.92 6.81
CA VAL A 274 -21.38 15.25 5.59
C VAL A 274 -20.88 16.70 5.61
N ASN A 275 -21.69 17.65 6.06
CA ASN A 275 -21.25 19.05 6.07
C ASN A 275 -20.19 19.31 7.15
N SER A 276 -20.31 18.68 8.31
CA SER A 276 -19.37 18.82 9.42
C SER A 276 -18.05 18.09 9.18
N ASN A 277 -18.05 16.96 8.47
CA ASN A 277 -16.84 16.20 8.12
C ASN A 277 -16.16 16.64 6.82
N ARG A 278 -16.51 17.80 6.27
CA ARG A 278 -15.80 18.36 5.10
C ARG A 278 -14.33 18.62 5.39
N LYS A 279 -14.03 19.07 6.61
CA LYS A 279 -12.68 19.29 7.10
C LYS A 279 -12.44 18.44 8.34
N ILE A 280 -11.46 17.56 8.28
CA ILE A 280 -11.13 16.66 9.39
C ILE A 280 -9.75 16.99 9.94
N SER A 281 -9.60 16.81 11.25
CA SER A 281 -8.34 17.01 11.96
C SER A 281 -7.63 15.69 12.08
N ILE A 282 -6.44 15.57 11.50
CA ILE A 282 -5.57 14.39 11.60
C ILE A 282 -4.40 14.72 12.51
N ALA A 283 -3.93 13.75 13.30
CA ALA A 283 -2.73 13.91 14.11
C ALA A 283 -1.50 13.45 13.30
N HIS A 284 -0.39 14.16 13.44
CA HIS A 284 0.86 13.80 12.76
C HIS A 284 1.39 12.46 13.33
N PRO A 285 1.87 11.53 12.48
CA PRO A 285 2.35 10.21 12.93
C PRO A 285 3.41 10.28 14.03
N ASP A 286 4.42 11.14 13.86
CA ASP A 286 5.54 11.29 14.81
C ASP A 286 5.28 12.29 15.94
N ALA A 287 4.18 13.05 15.87
CA ALA A 287 3.83 14.07 16.85
C ALA A 287 2.31 14.13 17.04
N PRO A 288 1.73 13.25 17.89
CA PRO A 288 0.28 13.15 18.09
C PRO A 288 -0.39 14.45 18.60
N GLN A 289 0.42 15.37 19.14
CA GLN A 289 0.01 16.68 19.64
C GLN A 289 -0.16 17.72 18.51
N ALA A 290 0.49 17.49 17.36
CA ALA A 290 0.42 18.34 16.19
C ALA A 290 -0.71 17.84 15.30
N THR A 291 -1.75 18.65 15.13
CA THR A 291 -2.90 18.31 14.28
C THR A 291 -2.91 19.15 13.01
N ALA A 292 -3.16 18.49 11.88
CA ALA A 292 -3.36 19.11 10.58
C ALA A 292 -4.83 19.02 10.16
N ILE A 293 -5.36 20.09 9.59
CA ILE A 293 -6.72 20.10 9.04
C ILE A 293 -6.63 19.76 7.55
N ILE A 294 -7.31 18.69 7.15
CA ILE A 294 -7.38 18.26 5.76
C ILE A 294 -8.80 18.39 5.20
N GLU A 295 -8.91 18.63 3.89
CA GLU A 295 -10.21 18.66 3.19
C GLU A 295 -10.53 17.26 2.65
N THR A 296 -11.65 16.70 3.10
CA THR A 296 -12.04 15.31 2.83
C THR A 296 -12.33 15.07 1.35
N ASP A 297 -12.88 16.05 0.64
CA ASP A 297 -13.23 15.91 -0.78
C ASP A 297 -11.99 15.87 -1.69
N PHE A 298 -10.97 16.67 -1.35
CA PHE A 298 -9.69 16.68 -2.05
C PHE A 298 -9.02 15.30 -1.99
N TRP A 299 -8.94 14.69 -0.78
CA TRP A 299 -8.33 13.38 -0.59
C TRP A 299 -9.18 12.19 -1.08
N ASN A 300 -10.45 12.44 -1.43
CA ASN A 300 -11.34 11.48 -2.08
C ASN A 300 -11.56 11.77 -3.58
N ARG A 301 -10.76 12.66 -4.19
CA ARG A 301 -10.83 12.98 -5.63
C ARG A 301 -12.24 13.39 -6.10
N GLY A 302 -12.97 14.16 -5.29
CA GLY A 302 -14.30 14.66 -5.65
C GLY A 302 -15.46 13.68 -5.43
N GLU A 303 -15.22 12.46 -4.92
CA GLU A 303 -16.30 11.51 -4.62
C GLU A 303 -17.19 11.97 -3.46
N TYR A 304 -16.62 12.73 -2.52
CA TYR A 304 -17.34 13.25 -1.37
C TYR A 304 -18.41 14.26 -1.80
N GLU A 305 -18.06 15.16 -2.72
CA GLU A 305 -19.00 16.12 -3.29
C GLU A 305 -20.12 15.44 -4.08
N LYS A 306 -19.81 14.35 -4.81
CA LYS A 306 -20.84 13.54 -5.51
C LYS A 306 -21.84 12.94 -4.52
N LEU A 307 -21.37 12.41 -3.39
CA LEU A 307 -22.23 11.90 -2.33
C LEU A 307 -23.12 13.01 -1.76
N ARG A 308 -22.55 14.19 -1.49
CA ARG A 308 -23.31 15.36 -1.01
C ARG A 308 -24.40 15.78 -1.99
N LEU A 309 -24.09 15.87 -3.28
CA LEU A 309 -25.06 16.19 -4.33
C LEU A 309 -26.17 15.12 -4.42
N ARG A 310 -25.83 13.83 -4.29
CA ARG A 310 -26.82 12.74 -4.28
C ARG A 310 -27.77 12.89 -3.09
N LEU A 311 -27.27 13.09 -1.87
CA LEU A 311 -28.10 13.27 -0.68
C LEU A 311 -29.00 14.51 -0.79
N ASN A 312 -28.51 15.62 -1.34
CA ASN A 312 -29.33 16.80 -1.62
C ASN A 312 -30.43 16.53 -2.66
N SER A 313 -30.15 15.71 -3.69
CA SER A 313 -31.17 15.31 -4.66
C SER A 313 -32.27 14.46 -4.02
N LEU A 314 -31.91 13.55 -3.11
CA LEU A 314 -32.86 12.74 -2.34
C LEU A 314 -33.69 13.62 -1.37
N LYS A 315 -33.10 14.69 -0.82
CA LYS A 315 -33.84 15.69 -0.02
C LYS A 315 -34.94 16.36 -0.85
N ALA A 316 -34.59 16.81 -2.05
CA ALA A 316 -35.54 17.44 -2.96
C ALA A 316 -36.64 16.46 -3.41
N GLU A 317 -36.28 15.19 -3.63
CA GLU A 317 -37.24 14.14 -3.96
C GLU A 317 -38.24 13.90 -2.81
N LEU A 318 -37.77 13.82 -1.56
CA LEU A 318 -38.64 13.73 -0.38
C LEU A 318 -39.59 14.92 -0.30
N GLN A 319 -39.12 16.15 -0.50
CA GLN A 319 -39.98 17.34 -0.48
C GLN A 319 -41.13 17.30 -1.51
N GLY A 320 -40.96 16.54 -2.60
CA GLY A 320 -42.00 16.27 -3.60
C GLY A 320 -43.12 15.32 -3.13
N GLN A 321 -43.08 14.84 -1.89
CA GLN A 321 -44.01 13.88 -1.30
C GLN A 321 -44.21 12.61 -2.17
N PRO A 322 -43.14 11.81 -2.39
CA PRO A 322 -43.16 10.64 -3.25
C PRO A 322 -44.01 9.51 -2.64
N SER A 323 -44.16 8.39 -3.35
CA SER A 323 -44.91 7.22 -2.85
C SER A 323 -44.24 6.56 -1.64
N LEU A 324 -44.99 5.78 -0.87
CA LEU A 324 -44.46 5.10 0.32
C LEU A 324 -43.28 4.19 0.00
N ASP A 325 -43.38 3.42 -1.09
CA ASP A 325 -42.32 2.51 -1.52
C ASP A 325 -41.05 3.28 -1.88
N ARG A 326 -41.19 4.42 -2.56
CA ARG A 326 -40.05 5.28 -2.90
C ARG A 326 -39.39 5.89 -1.66
N ILE A 327 -40.16 6.25 -0.63
CA ILE A 327 -39.57 6.75 0.64
C ILE A 327 -38.71 5.66 1.29
N LYS A 328 -39.15 4.40 1.27
CA LYS A 328 -38.36 3.28 1.81
C LYS A 328 -37.06 3.08 1.05
N GLU A 329 -37.10 3.12 -0.29
CA GLU A 329 -35.89 3.08 -1.12
C GLU A 329 -34.94 4.24 -0.80
N ILE A 330 -35.46 5.45 -0.60
CA ILE A 330 -34.65 6.61 -0.22
C ILE A 330 -33.96 6.36 1.14
N MET A 331 -34.66 5.78 2.12
CA MET A 331 -34.05 5.45 3.42
C MET A 331 -32.90 4.43 3.28
N GLU A 332 -33.05 3.43 2.42
CA GLU A 332 -31.98 2.47 2.11
C GLU A 332 -30.79 3.16 1.45
N GLU A 333 -31.04 4.02 0.45
CA GLU A 333 -29.98 4.81 -0.22
C GLU A 333 -29.24 5.73 0.76
N VAL A 334 -29.95 6.37 1.71
CA VAL A 334 -29.35 7.21 2.76
C VAL A 334 -28.47 6.38 3.70
N THR A 335 -28.91 5.19 4.07
CA THR A 335 -28.13 4.27 4.92
C THR A 335 -26.84 3.85 4.22
N ILE A 336 -26.90 3.54 2.92
CA ILE A 336 -25.72 3.26 2.09
C ILE A 336 -24.80 4.50 2.06
N GLY A 337 -25.37 5.69 1.91
CA GLY A 337 -24.65 6.95 1.96
C GLY A 337 -23.88 7.18 3.26
N GLU A 338 -24.46 6.84 4.41
CA GLU A 338 -23.79 6.93 5.72
C GLU A 338 -22.58 6.00 5.82
N ILE A 339 -22.70 4.76 5.32
CA ILE A 339 -21.58 3.80 5.27
C ILE A 339 -20.48 4.32 4.34
N CYS A 340 -20.86 4.82 3.16
CA CYS A 340 -19.93 5.44 2.21
C CYS A 340 -19.18 6.62 2.82
N LEU A 341 -19.88 7.50 3.55
CA LEU A 341 -19.27 8.64 4.24
C LEU A 341 -18.16 8.19 5.19
N THR A 342 -18.41 7.18 6.02
CA THR A 342 -17.42 6.67 6.98
C THR A 342 -16.19 6.13 6.28
N ASN A 343 -16.40 5.35 5.22
CA ASN A 343 -15.30 4.80 4.41
C ASN A 343 -14.49 5.91 3.71
N MET A 344 -15.17 6.95 3.20
CA MET A 344 -14.53 8.11 2.56
C MET A 344 -13.67 8.92 3.54
N ILE A 345 -14.12 9.10 4.79
CA ILE A 345 -13.33 9.78 5.83
C ILE A 345 -12.06 8.96 6.15
N GLY A 346 -12.20 7.63 6.29
CA GLY A 346 -11.08 6.73 6.51
C GLY A 346 -10.07 6.75 5.37
N LYS A 347 -10.55 6.68 4.12
CA LYS A 347 -9.72 6.80 2.91
C LYS A 347 -8.99 8.14 2.85
N ALA A 348 -9.70 9.26 3.05
CA ALA A 348 -9.09 10.58 3.05
C ALA A 348 -7.97 10.72 4.08
N THR A 349 -8.22 10.24 5.30
CA THR A 349 -7.23 10.24 6.39
C THR A 349 -5.99 9.44 6.00
N LYS A 350 -6.18 8.22 5.50
CA LYS A 350 -5.08 7.36 5.06
C LYS A 350 -4.27 7.99 3.92
N SER A 351 -4.94 8.53 2.91
CA SER A 351 -4.28 9.16 1.76
C SER A 351 -3.49 10.40 2.16
N ALA A 352 -3.99 11.19 3.10
CA ALA A 352 -3.28 12.35 3.64
C ALA A 352 -2.01 11.94 4.40
N ILE A 353 -2.12 10.96 5.31
CA ILE A 353 -0.97 10.42 6.05
C ILE A 353 0.07 9.83 5.09
N LEU A 354 -0.37 9.04 4.11
CA LEU A 354 0.55 8.49 3.11
C LEU A 354 1.25 9.58 2.31
N SER A 355 0.56 10.69 2.00
CA SER A 355 1.19 11.83 1.34
C SER A 355 2.22 12.54 2.20
N GLU A 356 2.00 12.64 3.51
CA GLU A 356 2.97 13.21 4.46
C GLU A 356 4.19 12.29 4.58
N ASN A 357 3.96 10.98 4.70
CA ASN A 357 5.04 9.98 4.69
C ASN A 357 5.89 10.07 3.42
N ARG A 358 5.30 10.35 2.25
CA ARG A 358 6.07 10.55 1.00
C ARG A 358 7.01 11.75 1.07
N VAL A 359 6.58 12.85 1.70
CA VAL A 359 7.41 14.04 1.89
C VAL A 359 8.59 13.70 2.81
N VAL A 360 8.33 13.08 3.95
CA VAL A 360 9.37 12.67 4.92
C VAL A 360 10.36 11.70 4.26
N MET A 361 9.88 10.68 3.55
CA MET A 361 10.72 9.75 2.80
C MET A 361 11.61 10.49 1.80
N ALA A 362 11.05 11.42 1.02
CA ALA A 362 11.82 12.19 0.05
C ALA A 362 12.89 13.06 0.75
N GLU A 363 12.55 13.73 1.84
CA GLU A 363 13.49 14.56 2.63
C GLU A 363 14.65 13.73 3.21
N ASP A 364 14.36 12.54 3.75
CA ASP A 364 15.39 11.64 4.28
C ASP A 364 16.31 11.11 3.19
N ILE A 365 15.76 10.74 2.03
CA ILE A 365 16.53 10.29 0.88
C ILE A 365 17.44 11.41 0.38
N ILE A 366 16.91 12.63 0.23
CA ILE A 366 17.68 13.81 -0.20
C ILE A 366 18.80 14.08 0.80
N SER A 367 18.49 14.10 2.10
CA SER A 367 19.47 14.39 3.16
C SER A 367 20.61 13.37 3.15
N ALA A 368 20.29 12.07 3.06
CA ALA A 368 21.29 11.00 2.98
C ALA A 368 22.19 11.10 1.75
N LEU A 369 21.65 11.55 0.60
CA LEU A 369 22.44 11.78 -0.62
C LEU A 369 23.31 13.03 -0.51
N VAL A 370 22.79 14.12 0.06
CA VAL A 370 23.53 15.38 0.25
C VAL A 370 24.73 15.19 1.17
N GLU A 371 24.60 14.40 2.25
CA GLU A 371 25.72 14.03 3.14
C GLU A 371 26.90 13.36 2.40
N GLN A 372 26.66 12.83 1.20
CA GLN A 372 27.66 12.16 0.38
C GLN A 372 28.18 12.98 -0.78
N GLY A 373 27.84 14.27 -0.81
CA GLY A 373 28.30 15.20 -1.84
C GLY A 373 27.42 15.24 -3.08
N TRP A 374 26.18 14.75 -3.03
CA TRP A 374 25.16 15.12 -4.01
C TRP A 374 24.65 16.54 -3.72
N GLN A 375 24.20 17.22 -4.76
CA GLN A 375 23.59 18.54 -4.67
C GLN A 375 22.21 18.50 -5.33
N VAL A 376 21.21 19.09 -4.68
CA VAL A 376 19.89 19.25 -5.27
C VAL A 376 19.99 20.28 -6.40
N GLU A 377 19.45 19.93 -7.57
CA GLU A 377 19.46 20.84 -8.73
C GLU A 377 18.59 22.06 -8.44
N LYS A 378 18.92 23.22 -9.02
CA LYS A 378 18.08 24.41 -8.94
C LYS A 378 17.17 24.49 -10.17
N MET A 379 15.89 24.74 -9.95
CA MET A 379 14.94 25.08 -11.00
C MET A 379 15.27 26.45 -11.61
N ALA A 380 14.66 26.76 -12.76
CA ALA A 380 14.89 28.01 -13.50
C ALA A 380 14.51 29.28 -12.70
N ASP A 381 13.67 29.13 -11.68
CA ASP A 381 13.25 30.18 -10.74
C ASP A 381 14.16 30.30 -9.50
N GLY A 382 15.19 29.45 -9.39
CA GLY A 382 16.13 29.42 -8.28
C GLY A 382 15.67 28.59 -7.06
N GLN A 383 14.49 27.96 -7.11
CA GLN A 383 14.06 27.02 -6.07
C GLN A 383 14.77 25.67 -6.21
N ASP A 384 14.83 24.90 -5.13
CA ASP A 384 15.33 23.53 -5.20
C ASP A 384 14.41 22.67 -6.08
N ALA A 385 14.98 21.76 -6.86
CA ALA A 385 14.27 20.84 -7.73
C ALA A 385 13.56 19.73 -6.95
N VAL A 386 12.78 20.12 -5.94
CA VAL A 386 12.01 19.27 -5.03
C VAL A 386 10.57 19.78 -5.02
N GLY A 387 9.60 18.90 -5.20
CA GLY A 387 8.20 19.31 -5.24
C GLY A 387 7.23 18.15 -5.44
N TYR A 388 5.97 18.46 -5.66
CA TYR A 388 4.96 17.45 -5.97
C TYR A 388 4.97 17.11 -7.47
N VAL A 389 4.81 15.83 -7.78
CA VAL A 389 4.60 15.37 -9.15
C VAL A 389 3.24 15.89 -9.62
N GLY A 390 3.17 16.39 -10.85
CA GLY A 390 1.92 16.88 -11.40
C GLY A 390 0.86 15.76 -11.49
N GLY A 391 -0.29 16.03 -10.86
CA GLY A 391 -1.42 15.10 -10.77
C GLY A 391 -2.12 14.83 -12.10
N GLU A 392 -3.03 13.86 -12.16
CA GLU A 392 -3.67 13.40 -13.40
C GLU A 392 -4.28 14.50 -14.29
N ASP A 393 -4.84 15.57 -13.69
CA ASP A 393 -5.52 16.65 -14.40
C ASP A 393 -4.86 18.02 -14.18
N CYS A 394 -4.99 18.92 -15.17
CA CYS A 394 -4.42 20.27 -15.17
C CYS A 394 -4.81 21.14 -13.96
N ASP A 395 -5.95 20.82 -13.35
CA ASP A 395 -6.55 21.59 -12.26
C ASP A 395 -6.40 20.92 -10.89
N ASN A 396 -5.75 19.76 -10.80
CA ASN A 396 -5.78 18.91 -9.61
C ASN A 396 -4.38 18.50 -9.13
N ASP A 397 -3.89 19.20 -8.11
CA ASP A 397 -2.70 18.82 -7.34
C ASP A 397 -3.07 17.78 -6.28
N TRP A 398 -3.44 16.56 -6.66
CA TRP A 398 -3.80 15.51 -5.68
C TRP A 398 -2.58 14.92 -4.94
N ARG A 399 -1.39 15.56 -5.05
CA ARG A 399 -0.14 15.13 -4.40
C ARG A 399 0.17 13.65 -4.65
N GLU A 400 0.04 13.27 -5.92
CA GLU A 400 0.20 11.89 -6.42
C GLU A 400 1.65 11.40 -6.35
N GLY A 401 2.60 12.26 -5.98
CA GLY A 401 3.96 11.87 -5.68
C GLY A 401 4.80 13.08 -5.28
N VAL A 402 5.98 12.82 -4.73
CA VAL A 402 7.01 13.81 -4.43
C VAL A 402 8.22 13.49 -5.30
N PHE A 403 8.84 14.49 -5.90
CA PHE A 403 10.04 14.30 -6.69
C PHE A 403 11.21 15.13 -6.17
N ALA A 404 12.42 14.66 -6.49
CA ALA A 404 13.67 15.39 -6.29
C ALA A 404 14.63 15.13 -7.46
N VAL A 405 15.32 16.16 -7.94
CA VAL A 405 16.38 16.02 -8.94
C VAL A 405 17.72 16.39 -8.33
N LEU A 406 18.67 15.45 -8.36
CA LEU A 406 19.98 15.59 -7.74
C LEU A 406 21.11 15.40 -8.75
N GLN A 407 22.21 16.10 -8.51
CA GLN A 407 23.44 16.01 -9.27
C GLN A 407 24.63 15.67 -8.37
N SER A 408 25.43 14.69 -8.77
CA SER A 408 26.68 14.33 -8.10
C SER A 408 27.83 15.22 -8.56
N MET A 409 28.84 15.38 -7.71
CA MET A 409 30.15 15.97 -8.06
C MET A 409 30.79 15.35 -9.32
N ASN A 410 30.49 14.07 -9.59
CA ASN A 410 30.99 13.34 -10.75
C ASN A 410 30.14 13.61 -12.02
N GLY A 411 29.22 14.58 -11.97
CA GLY A 411 28.28 14.94 -13.03
C GLY A 411 27.13 13.94 -13.23
N GLU A 412 26.87 13.04 -12.27
CA GLU A 412 25.75 12.07 -12.38
C GLU A 412 24.47 12.81 -12.09
N LYS A 413 23.42 12.58 -12.87
CA LYS A 413 22.13 13.24 -12.67
C LYS A 413 21.07 12.19 -12.44
N ILE A 414 20.34 12.30 -11.34
CA ILE A 414 19.25 11.38 -10.99
C ILE A 414 17.98 12.15 -10.65
N SER A 415 16.84 11.58 -11.02
CA SER A 415 15.53 11.96 -10.53
C SER A 415 14.99 10.84 -9.64
N ILE A 416 14.46 11.25 -8.50
CA ILE A 416 13.83 10.39 -7.51
C ILE A 416 12.37 10.78 -7.49
N VAL A 417 11.48 9.79 -7.57
CA VAL A 417 10.04 10.00 -7.43
C VAL A 417 9.52 9.02 -6.39
N VAL A 418 8.84 9.53 -5.37
CA VAL A 418 8.11 8.75 -4.37
C VAL A 418 6.62 8.89 -4.66
N GLN A 419 5.94 7.80 -5.00
CA GLN A 419 4.54 7.79 -5.42
C GLN A 419 3.78 6.62 -4.79
N PRO A 420 2.44 6.66 -4.65
CA PRO A 420 1.70 5.53 -4.11
C PRO A 420 1.75 4.30 -5.03
N ASP A 421 1.68 3.12 -4.44
CA ASP A 421 1.62 1.84 -5.15
C ASP A 421 0.23 1.60 -5.80
N GLU A 422 0.06 0.51 -6.56
CA GLU A 422 -1.23 0.19 -7.20
C GLU A 422 -2.40 0.06 -6.23
N SER A 423 -2.12 -0.39 -5.00
CA SER A 423 -3.14 -0.58 -3.98
C SER A 423 -3.45 0.69 -3.17
N GLU A 424 -2.74 1.79 -3.44
CA GLU A 424 -2.76 3.04 -2.68
C GLU A 424 -2.58 2.81 -1.16
N SER A 425 -1.81 1.78 -0.80
CA SER A 425 -1.59 1.38 0.59
C SER A 425 -0.16 1.60 1.05
N GLU A 426 0.81 1.58 0.13
CA GLU A 426 2.22 1.83 0.36
C GLU A 426 2.76 2.85 -0.65
N ASN A 427 4.06 3.18 -0.57
CA ASN A 427 4.72 4.10 -1.48
C ASN A 427 5.86 3.38 -2.22
N ASP A 428 5.91 3.54 -3.53
CA ASP A 428 7.01 3.14 -4.39
C ASP A 428 8.04 4.28 -4.52
N ILE A 429 9.32 3.91 -4.54
CA ILE A 429 10.43 4.84 -4.79
C ILE A 429 11.07 4.48 -6.13
N ILE A 430 10.96 5.40 -7.09
CA ILE A 430 11.47 5.25 -8.45
C ILE A 430 12.73 6.09 -8.61
N PHE A 431 13.81 5.45 -9.00
CA PHE A 431 15.06 6.11 -9.40
C PHE A 431 15.18 6.11 -10.92
N HIS A 432 15.41 7.29 -11.50
CA HIS A 432 15.73 7.43 -12.91
C HIS A 432 17.03 8.21 -13.07
N ARG A 433 17.90 7.75 -13.98
CA ARG A 433 19.15 8.43 -14.28
C ARG A 433 18.97 9.29 -15.53
N ASN A 434 19.36 10.55 -15.43
CA ASN A 434 19.21 11.59 -16.46
C ASN A 434 20.56 12.00 -17.08
N ASP A 435 21.59 11.16 -16.97
CA ASP A 435 22.90 11.41 -17.58
C ASP A 435 23.19 10.48 -18.76
N ASN A 436 23.87 11.03 -19.77
CA ASN A 436 24.14 10.35 -21.04
C ASN A 436 25.40 9.46 -20.99
N ARG A 437 25.79 8.98 -19.81
CA ARG A 437 26.95 8.11 -19.69
C ARG A 437 26.57 6.67 -19.97
N ASN A 438 27.23 6.04 -20.94
CA ASN A 438 27.11 4.59 -21.12
C ASN A 438 27.71 3.89 -19.89
N ILE A 439 26.87 3.23 -19.10
CA ILE A 439 27.25 2.38 -17.97
C ILE A 439 26.75 0.98 -18.24
N THR A 440 27.42 -0.02 -17.67
CA THR A 440 26.97 -1.41 -17.76
C THR A 440 25.85 -1.70 -16.76
N ASP A 441 24.98 -2.69 -17.01
CA ASP A 441 23.93 -3.15 -16.08
C ASP A 441 24.47 -3.40 -14.67
N ARG A 442 25.71 -3.90 -14.59
CA ARG A 442 26.40 -4.20 -13.32
C ARG A 442 26.83 -2.94 -12.57
N GLU A 443 27.16 -1.87 -13.27
CA GLU A 443 27.45 -0.56 -12.68
C GLU A 443 26.16 0.14 -12.24
N TYR A 444 25.09 0.01 -13.02
CA TYR A 444 23.76 0.50 -12.68
C TYR A 444 23.23 -0.14 -11.39
N ILE A 445 23.24 -1.47 -11.31
CA ILE A 445 22.82 -2.20 -10.09
C ILE A 445 23.68 -1.84 -8.89
N ARG A 446 25.01 -1.68 -9.05
CA ARG A 446 25.87 -1.23 -7.94
C ARG A 446 25.56 0.20 -7.49
N SER A 447 25.15 1.07 -8.41
CA SER A 447 24.73 2.43 -8.06
C SER A 447 23.43 2.40 -7.27
N LEU A 448 22.43 1.64 -7.74
CA LEU A 448 21.15 1.44 -7.05
C LEU A 448 21.33 0.79 -5.68
N GLU A 449 22.13 -0.28 -5.56
CA GLU A 449 22.40 -0.92 -4.27
C GLU A 449 23.14 0.02 -3.30
N ARG A 450 23.99 0.90 -3.82
CA ARG A 450 24.64 1.93 -3.00
C ARG A 450 23.62 2.94 -2.48
N ILE A 451 22.72 3.43 -3.32
CA ILE A 451 21.63 4.34 -2.93
C ILE A 451 20.71 3.65 -1.91
N LYS A 452 20.33 2.40 -2.17
CA LYS A 452 19.51 1.57 -1.29
C LYS A 452 20.12 1.38 0.10
N GLN A 453 21.41 1.04 0.17
CA GLN A 453 22.14 0.92 1.44
C GLN A 453 22.18 2.23 2.24
N GLN A 454 22.05 3.38 1.58
CA GLN A 454 22.08 4.67 2.25
C GLN A 454 20.74 5.02 2.83
N ILE A 455 19.68 4.83 2.06
CA ILE A 455 18.31 5.03 2.51
C ILE A 455 17.98 4.03 3.64
N ALA A 456 18.52 2.81 3.59
CA ALA A 456 18.41 1.84 4.67
C ALA A 456 19.07 2.31 5.98
N LYS A 457 20.09 3.18 5.94
CA LYS A 457 20.68 3.78 7.16
C LYS A 457 19.75 4.80 7.82
N SER A 458 18.83 5.39 7.07
CA SER A 458 17.78 6.28 7.57
C SER A 458 16.60 5.52 8.18
N GLY A 459 16.65 4.18 8.25
CA GLY A 459 15.65 3.35 8.94
C GLY A 459 14.57 2.73 8.04
N TYR A 460 14.59 2.97 6.73
CA TYR A 460 13.60 2.42 5.80
C TYR A 460 13.93 1.00 5.34
N LYS A 461 12.95 0.08 5.41
CA LYS A 461 13.04 -1.27 4.83
C LYS A 461 12.66 -1.22 3.35
N LEU A 462 13.67 -1.16 2.48
CA LEU A 462 13.46 -1.15 1.03
C LEU A 462 13.30 -2.58 0.48
N GLY A 463 12.28 -2.79 -0.36
CA GLY A 463 11.97 -4.06 -1.03
C GLY A 463 13.05 -4.54 -2.01
N THR A 464 12.78 -5.60 -2.77
CA THR A 464 13.72 -6.15 -3.76
C THR A 464 13.97 -5.16 -4.91
N THR A 465 15.24 -5.01 -5.30
CA THR A 465 15.63 -4.13 -6.41
C THR A 465 15.40 -4.86 -7.73
N GLU A 466 14.56 -4.34 -8.61
CA GLU A 466 14.30 -4.92 -9.94
C GLU A 466 14.98 -4.08 -11.02
N THR A 467 15.70 -4.74 -11.94
CA THR A 467 16.19 -4.10 -13.17
C THR A 467 15.08 -4.08 -14.21
N PRO A 468 14.83 -2.94 -14.89
CA PRO A 468 13.90 -2.87 -16.01
C PRO A 468 14.21 -3.91 -17.10
N ALA A 469 13.19 -4.49 -17.72
CA ALA A 469 13.34 -5.48 -18.79
C ALA A 469 14.10 -4.98 -20.03
N ASP A 470 14.20 -3.65 -20.20
CA ASP A 470 14.91 -2.97 -21.27
C ASP A 470 16.39 -2.64 -20.94
N GLY A 471 16.91 -3.12 -19.82
CA GLY A 471 18.29 -2.84 -19.38
C GLY A 471 18.49 -1.46 -18.74
N GLY A 472 17.44 -0.64 -18.63
CA GLY A 472 17.49 0.65 -17.94
C GLY A 472 17.97 1.85 -18.78
N ASP A 473 18.32 1.63 -20.06
CA ASP A 473 18.79 2.68 -20.97
C ASP A 473 17.66 3.51 -21.61
N ALA A 474 16.40 3.06 -21.49
CA ALA A 474 15.28 3.81 -22.03
C ALA A 474 14.97 5.02 -21.15
N GLU A 475 15.11 6.22 -21.71
CA GLU A 475 14.71 7.46 -21.05
C GLU A 475 13.22 7.42 -20.63
N ILE A 476 12.92 7.97 -19.45
CA ILE A 476 11.56 8.34 -19.05
C ILE A 476 11.49 9.85 -19.25
N PRO A 477 10.97 10.34 -20.39
CA PRO A 477 11.04 11.75 -20.76
C PRO A 477 10.44 12.66 -19.68
N GLU A 478 9.43 12.18 -18.96
CA GLU A 478 8.73 12.88 -17.90
C GLU A 478 9.57 13.06 -16.62
N MET A 479 10.61 12.25 -16.41
CA MET A 479 11.53 12.32 -15.27
C MET A 479 12.85 13.06 -15.60
N ALA A 480 13.03 13.53 -16.83
CA ALA A 480 14.28 14.10 -17.32
C ALA A 480 14.73 15.38 -16.57
N ASP A 481 13.76 16.17 -16.10
CA ASP A 481 14.00 17.40 -15.38
C ASP A 481 12.79 17.78 -14.50
N ALA A 482 13.02 18.72 -13.60
CA ALA A 482 12.05 19.19 -12.64
C ALA A 482 10.81 19.84 -13.29
N SER A 483 10.97 20.48 -14.45
CA SER A 483 9.87 21.17 -15.14
C SER A 483 8.86 20.19 -15.74
N LYS A 484 9.31 19.01 -16.17
CA LYS A 484 8.43 17.93 -16.67
C LYS A 484 7.79 17.14 -15.54
N LEU A 485 8.51 16.94 -14.44
CA LEU A 485 7.99 16.28 -13.24
C LEU A 485 6.79 17.03 -12.64
N GLY A 486 6.80 18.37 -12.70
CA GLY A 486 5.68 19.20 -12.26
C GLY A 486 4.51 19.32 -13.25
N GLN A 487 4.58 18.74 -14.45
CA GLN A 487 3.48 18.83 -15.43
C GLN A 487 2.31 17.91 -15.09
N ALA A 488 1.09 18.39 -15.34
CA ALA A 488 -0.11 17.58 -15.20
C ALA A 488 -0.06 16.30 -16.06
N GLY A 489 -0.55 15.21 -15.48
CA GLY A 489 -0.57 13.86 -16.04
C GLY A 489 0.78 13.13 -15.96
N THR A 490 1.80 13.72 -15.33
CA THR A 490 3.14 13.11 -15.25
C THR A 490 3.15 11.89 -14.33
N ALA A 491 2.50 11.90 -13.17
CA ALA A 491 2.43 10.74 -12.27
C ALA A 491 1.86 9.49 -12.95
N LYS A 492 0.75 9.66 -13.69
CA LYS A 492 0.11 8.59 -14.47
C LYS A 492 1.03 8.04 -15.58
N LYS A 493 1.71 8.92 -16.33
CA LYS A 493 2.62 8.53 -17.41
C LYS A 493 3.83 7.76 -16.86
N ILE A 494 4.42 8.23 -15.77
CA ILE A 494 5.53 7.56 -15.07
C ILE A 494 5.08 6.17 -14.63
N SER A 495 3.94 6.07 -13.94
CA SER A 495 3.40 4.79 -13.45
C SER A 495 3.12 3.80 -14.58
N GLN A 496 2.49 4.24 -15.68
CA GLN A 496 2.23 3.38 -16.83
C GLN A 496 3.51 2.89 -17.52
N ARG A 497 4.53 3.75 -17.63
CA ARG A 497 5.82 3.38 -18.23
C ARG A 497 6.63 2.46 -17.32
N ALA A 498 6.66 2.71 -16.02
CA ALA A 498 7.30 1.83 -15.04
C ALA A 498 6.72 0.42 -15.11
N ARG A 499 5.39 0.27 -15.16
CA ARG A 499 4.70 -1.01 -15.29
C ARG A 499 4.99 -1.74 -16.60
N ARG A 500 5.04 -1.01 -17.73
CA ARG A 500 5.40 -1.59 -19.04
C ARG A 500 6.84 -2.11 -19.09
N ARG A 501 7.69 -1.74 -18.14
CA ARG A 501 9.09 -2.19 -18.05
C ARG A 501 9.28 -3.35 -17.06
N GLN A 502 8.26 -3.67 -16.25
CA GLN A 502 8.25 -4.82 -15.34
C GLN A 502 7.67 -6.08 -16.00
N ASN A 503 6.75 -5.91 -16.96
CA ASN A 503 6.21 -6.97 -17.82
C ASN A 503 7.03 -7.11 -19.11
#